data_AF-A0A2E5NJN4-F1
#
_entry.id   AF-A0A2E5NJN4-F1
#
_cell.length_a   1.000
_cell.length_b   1.000
_cell.length_c   1.000
_cell.angle_alpha   90.00
_cell.angle_beta   90.00
_cell.angle_gamma   90.00
#
_symmetry.space_group_name_H-M   'P 1'
#
loop_
_entity.id
_entity.type
_entity.pdbx_description
1 polymer ?
#
loop_
_entity_poly.entity_id
_entity_poly.type
_entity_poly.pdbx_seq_one_letter_code
_entity_poly.pdbx_strand_id
1 'polypeptide(L)'
;MKIHYKDKQYELRDGIWFLGYKKAPQDIQDRLNSQVENELHAWEEDLTEVSEILEASKLAEKRKDLLRALVLARKAYETADSKIFVAARVSCLYRKLGEPDKALQWTEPYARSTYVPLLNSRAAAFADIGEYLQAKKLAGKSLSISPGNSDAFDLLDRVHSEYPGAYYELF
;
A
#
# COMPACT_ATOMS: atom_id res chain seq x y z
N MET A 1 2.62 22.65 -8.92
CA MET A 1 3.89 22.76 -8.15
C MET A 1 4.79 23.77 -8.83
N LYS A 2 5.56 24.57 -8.09
CA LYS A 2 6.47 25.59 -8.66
C LYS A 2 7.86 25.44 -8.05
N ILE A 3 8.91 25.53 -8.87
CA ILE A 3 10.32 25.38 -8.45
C ILE A 3 11.17 26.47 -9.10
N HIS A 4 12.16 26.97 -8.36
CA HIS A 4 13.18 27.88 -8.88
C HIS A 4 14.41 27.10 -9.34
N TYR A 5 14.82 27.32 -10.60
CA TYR A 5 16.01 26.70 -11.18
C TYR A 5 16.74 27.70 -12.08
N LYS A 6 18.01 27.99 -11.77
CA LYS A 6 18.85 29.00 -12.47
C LYS A 6 18.11 30.34 -12.65
N ASP A 7 17.64 30.91 -11.54
CA ASP A 7 16.94 32.20 -11.47
C ASP A 7 15.62 32.28 -12.25
N LYS A 8 15.07 31.13 -12.65
CA LYS A 8 13.79 31.03 -13.36
C LYS A 8 12.82 30.18 -12.56
N GLN A 9 11.55 30.59 -12.52
CA GLN A 9 10.49 29.82 -11.89
C GLN A 9 9.80 28.93 -12.93
N TYR A 10 9.82 27.62 -12.70
CA TYR A 10 9.11 26.64 -13.50
C TYR A 10 7.86 26.16 -12.79
N GLU A 11 6.83 25.82 -13.55
CA GLU A 11 5.57 25.27 -13.05
C GLU A 11 5.30 23.90 -13.67
N LEU A 12 5.00 22.91 -12.83
CA LEU A 12 4.63 21.57 -13.27
C LEU A 12 3.14 21.54 -13.58
N ARG A 13 2.79 21.16 -14.82
CA ARG A 13 1.42 20.95 -15.30
C ARG A 13 1.38 19.63 -16.07
N ASP A 14 0.52 18.71 -15.64
CA ASP A 14 0.34 17.39 -16.27
C ASP A 14 1.65 16.63 -16.52
N GLY A 15 2.57 16.66 -15.54
CA GLY A 15 3.87 15.98 -15.63
C GLY A 15 4.91 16.70 -16.49
N ILE A 16 4.63 17.91 -16.97
CA ILE A 16 5.50 18.70 -17.83
C ILE A 16 5.81 20.04 -17.18
N TRP A 17 7.08 20.41 -17.16
CA TRP A 17 7.55 21.70 -16.67
C TRP A 17 7.41 22.81 -17.71
N PHE A 18 6.92 23.97 -17.27
CA PHE A 18 6.76 25.17 -18.09
C PHE A 18 7.46 26.38 -17.48
N LEU A 19 8.07 27.20 -18.33
CA LEU A 19 8.48 28.57 -18.02
C LEU A 19 7.45 29.53 -18.63
N GLY A 20 6.51 29.98 -17.80
CA GLY A 20 5.33 30.71 -18.28
C GLY A 20 4.46 29.81 -19.17
N TYR A 21 4.41 30.11 -20.48
CA TYR A 21 3.68 29.31 -21.47
C TYR A 21 4.58 28.36 -22.28
N LYS A 22 5.91 28.47 -22.13
CA LYS A 22 6.86 27.67 -22.92
C LYS A 22 7.21 26.37 -22.18
N LYS A 23 7.03 25.24 -22.86
CA LYS A 23 7.52 23.94 -22.36
C LYS A 23 9.03 24.01 -22.14
N ALA A 24 9.50 23.54 -20.98
CA ALA A 24 10.93 23.49 -20.71
C ALA A 24 11.61 22.45 -21.62
N PRO A 25 12.84 22.71 -22.11
CA PRO A 25 13.66 21.73 -22.83
C PRO A 25 13.82 20.42 -22.06
N GLN A 26 14.01 19.29 -22.75
CA GLN A 26 14.05 17.96 -22.10
C GLN A 26 15.13 17.84 -21.04
N ASP A 27 16.33 18.39 -21.27
CA ASP A 27 17.41 18.41 -20.29
C ASP A 27 17.03 19.19 -19.01
N ILE A 28 16.19 20.21 -19.14
CA ILE A 28 15.65 20.96 -18.00
C ILE A 28 14.50 20.18 -17.33
N GLN A 29 13.64 19.50 -18.09
CA GLN A 29 12.61 18.60 -17.55
C GLN A 29 13.25 17.56 -16.64
N ASP A 30 14.29 16.87 -17.13
CA ASP A 30 14.97 15.80 -16.42
C ASP A 30 15.61 16.32 -15.13
N ARG A 31 16.30 17.47 -15.18
CA ARG A 31 16.91 18.09 -14.00
C ARG A 31 15.90 18.51 -12.95
N LEU A 32 14.78 19.11 -13.36
CA LEU A 32 13.72 19.52 -12.44
C LEU A 32 13.05 18.30 -11.81
N ASN A 33 12.82 17.24 -12.58
CA ASN A 33 12.29 15.98 -12.06
C ASN A 33 13.25 15.36 -11.05
N SER A 34 14.55 15.28 -11.34
CA SER A 34 15.55 14.79 -10.39
C SER A 34 15.62 15.65 -9.13
N GLN A 35 15.47 16.97 -9.25
CA GLN A 35 15.43 17.86 -8.08
C GLN A 35 14.23 17.54 -7.17
N VAL A 36 13.03 17.41 -7.75
CA VAL A 36 11.83 17.02 -6.99
C VAL A 36 11.99 15.67 -6.34
N GLU A 37 12.54 14.70 -7.07
CA GLU A 37 12.76 13.35 -6.57
C GLU A 37 13.73 13.36 -5.39
N ASN A 38 14.82 14.13 -5.47
CA ASN A 38 15.76 14.29 -4.37
C ASN A 38 15.13 15.00 -3.16
N GLU A 39 14.36 16.08 -3.39
CA GLU A 39 13.65 16.79 -2.32
C GLU A 39 12.61 15.89 -1.64
N LEU A 40 11.90 15.07 -2.42
CA LEU A 40 10.95 14.08 -1.91
C LEU A 40 11.67 13.01 -1.08
N HIS A 41 12.79 12.48 -1.58
CA HIS A 41 13.58 11.49 -0.84
C HIS A 41 14.11 12.04 0.48
N ALA A 42 14.67 13.26 0.48
CA ALA A 42 15.14 13.91 1.70
C ALA A 42 14.00 14.11 2.71
N TRP A 43 12.84 14.60 2.26
CA TRP A 43 11.66 14.72 3.11
C TRP A 43 11.25 13.35 3.71
N GLU A 44 11.23 12.28 2.90
CA GLU A 44 10.88 10.94 3.36
C GLU A 44 11.91 10.35 4.33
N GLU A 45 13.18 10.71 4.22
CA GLU A 45 14.24 10.34 5.16
C GLU A 45 14.05 11.02 6.52
N ASP A 46 13.64 12.29 6.52
CA ASP A 46 13.39 13.08 7.72
C ASP A 46 12.12 12.67 8.49
N LEU A 47 11.21 11.92 7.86
CA LEU A 47 10.02 11.41 8.54
C LEU A 47 10.38 10.45 9.67
N THR A 48 9.97 10.77 10.90
CA THR A 48 10.17 9.93 12.10
C THR A 48 8.86 9.36 12.63
N GLU A 49 7.76 10.11 12.50
CA GLU A 49 6.45 9.71 13.00
C GLU A 49 5.83 8.61 12.15
N VAL A 50 5.45 7.50 12.79
CA VAL A 50 4.91 6.31 12.11
C VAL A 50 3.69 6.66 11.25
N SER A 51 2.80 7.51 11.76
CA SER A 51 1.61 7.96 11.03
C SER A 51 1.97 8.70 9.74
N GLU A 52 2.95 9.60 9.78
CA GLU A 52 3.40 10.37 8.62
C GLU A 52 4.09 9.47 7.58
N ILE A 53 4.92 8.53 8.02
CA ILE A 53 5.56 7.56 7.13
C ILE A 53 4.50 6.68 6.44
N LEU A 54 3.44 6.28 7.15
CA LEU A 54 2.34 5.53 6.55
C LEU A 54 1.50 6.35 5.57
N GLU A 55 1.29 7.64 5.83
CA GLU A 55 0.63 8.52 4.86
C GLU A 55 1.50 8.72 3.60
N ALA A 56 2.82 8.86 3.75
CA ALA A 56 3.74 8.87 2.62
C ALA A 56 3.68 7.56 1.83
N SER A 57 3.64 6.40 2.51
CA SER A 57 3.45 5.09 1.87
C SER A 57 2.14 5.00 1.07
N LYS A 58 1.03 5.55 1.60
CA LYS A 58 -0.25 5.60 0.88
C LYS A 58 -0.19 6.53 -0.33
N LEU A 59 0.50 7.66 -0.22
CA LEU A 59 0.66 8.59 -1.33
C LEU A 59 1.49 7.99 -2.47
N ALA A 60 2.58 7.29 -2.14
CA ALA A 60 3.39 6.56 -3.11
C ALA A 60 2.57 5.49 -3.85
N GLU A 61 1.75 4.72 -3.13
CA GLU A 61 0.85 3.74 -3.74
C GLU A 61 -0.18 4.40 -4.68
N LYS A 62 -0.79 5.53 -4.28
CA LYS A 62 -1.72 6.27 -5.15
C LYS A 62 -1.06 6.74 -6.45
N ARG A 63 0.26 6.99 -6.41
CA ARG A 63 1.09 7.31 -7.59
C ARG A 63 1.54 6.06 -8.37
N LYS A 64 1.07 4.88 -7.98
CA LYS A 64 1.44 3.56 -8.55
C LYS A 64 2.90 3.16 -8.32
N ASP A 65 3.59 3.81 -7.37
CA ASP A 65 4.93 3.41 -6.94
C ASP A 65 4.84 2.45 -5.75
N LEU A 66 4.56 1.19 -6.04
CA LEU A 66 4.38 0.15 -5.02
C LEU A 66 5.68 -0.18 -4.29
N LEU A 67 6.84 -0.08 -4.95
CA LEU A 67 8.13 -0.34 -4.34
C LEU A 67 8.48 0.74 -3.31
N ARG A 68 8.31 2.03 -3.66
CA ARG A 68 8.52 3.11 -2.70
C ARG A 68 7.52 3.04 -1.54
N ALA A 69 6.26 2.74 -1.84
CA ALA A 69 5.25 2.54 -0.81
C ALA A 69 5.64 1.45 0.19
N LEU A 70 6.22 0.34 -0.30
CA LEU A 70 6.69 -0.77 0.53
C LEU A 70 7.92 -0.37 1.37
N VAL A 71 8.89 0.33 0.78
CA VAL A 71 10.07 0.83 1.51
C VAL A 71 9.63 1.71 2.68
N LEU A 72 8.71 2.64 2.46
CA LEU A 72 8.17 3.51 3.50
C LEU A 72 7.41 2.73 4.57
N ALA A 73 6.53 1.80 4.17
CA ALA A 73 5.80 0.96 5.13
C ALA A 73 6.73 0.11 6.00
N ARG A 74 7.85 -0.38 5.43
CA ARG A 74 8.88 -1.10 6.19
C ARG A 74 9.66 -0.17 7.11
N LYS A 75 10.00 1.05 6.68
CA LYS A 75 10.59 2.07 7.56
C LYS A 75 9.70 2.32 8.78
N ALA A 76 8.39 2.50 8.57
CA ALA A 76 7.42 2.66 9.65
C ALA A 76 7.38 1.46 10.61
N TYR A 77 7.68 0.25 10.11
CA TYR A 77 7.66 -0.96 10.94
C TYR A 77 8.85 -1.02 11.90
N GLU A 78 10.00 -0.51 11.47
CA GLU A 78 11.19 -0.44 12.32
C GLU A 78 11.04 0.59 13.44
N THR A 79 10.27 1.65 13.23
CA THR A 79 10.08 2.73 14.21
C THR A 79 8.83 2.56 15.08
N ALA A 80 7.88 1.70 14.71
CA ALA A 80 6.63 1.56 15.43
C ALA A 80 6.74 0.72 16.71
N ASP A 81 6.22 1.26 17.82
CA ASP A 81 6.01 0.53 19.07
C ASP A 81 4.98 -0.60 18.90
N SER A 82 3.86 -0.29 18.23
CA SER A 82 2.84 -1.26 17.87
C SER A 82 2.91 -1.56 16.38
N LYS A 83 3.35 -2.78 16.06
CA LYS A 83 3.70 -3.16 14.70
C LYS A 83 2.54 -3.73 13.87
N ILE A 84 1.39 -3.95 14.50
CA ILE A 84 0.28 -4.71 13.89
C ILE A 84 -0.41 -4.00 12.72
N PHE A 85 -0.64 -2.70 12.83
CA PHE A 85 -1.27 -1.92 11.76
C PHE A 85 -0.29 -1.67 10.61
N VAL A 86 1.01 -1.56 10.92
CA VAL A 86 2.06 -1.48 9.91
C VAL A 86 2.21 -2.82 9.18
N ALA A 87 2.17 -3.94 9.89
CA ALA A 87 2.20 -5.27 9.30
C ALA A 87 1.05 -5.50 8.33
N ALA A 88 -0.17 -5.05 8.66
CA ALA A 88 -1.32 -5.10 7.76
C ALA A 88 -1.07 -4.33 6.45
N ARG A 89 -0.43 -3.15 6.55
CA ARG A 89 -0.04 -2.32 5.41
C ARG A 89 1.03 -2.99 4.55
N VAL A 90 2.11 -3.47 5.16
CA VAL A 90 3.20 -4.17 4.46
C VAL A 90 2.69 -5.42 3.74
N SER A 91 1.85 -6.21 4.42
CA SER A 91 1.20 -7.39 3.83
C SER A 91 0.37 -7.01 2.59
N CYS A 92 -0.46 -5.96 2.68
CA CYS A 92 -1.24 -5.48 1.53
C CYS A 92 -0.36 -5.10 0.33
N LEU A 93 0.77 -4.42 0.57
CA LEU A 93 1.69 -4.02 -0.49
C LEU A 93 2.41 -5.20 -1.16
N TYR A 94 2.84 -6.21 -0.39
CA TYR A 94 3.39 -7.43 -0.95
C TYR A 94 2.40 -8.17 -1.84
N ARG A 95 1.11 -8.25 -1.43
CA ARG A 95 0.06 -8.82 -2.29
C ARG A 95 -0.07 -8.08 -3.61
N LYS A 96 -0.10 -6.75 -3.57
CA LYS A 96 -0.20 -5.91 -4.79
C LYS A 96 1.03 -6.04 -5.69
N LEU A 97 2.17 -6.41 -5.13
CA LEU A 97 3.39 -6.74 -5.87
C LEU A 97 3.42 -8.18 -6.40
N GLY A 98 2.38 -8.98 -6.15
CA GLY A 98 2.32 -10.38 -6.59
C GLY A 98 3.11 -11.34 -5.71
N GLU A 99 3.42 -10.96 -4.46
CA GLU A 99 4.19 -11.76 -3.50
C GLU A 99 3.35 -12.16 -2.27
N PRO A 100 2.27 -12.96 -2.43
CA PRO A 100 1.35 -13.27 -1.33
C PRO A 100 1.99 -14.11 -0.22
N ASP A 101 2.98 -14.96 -0.50
CA ASP A 101 3.70 -15.71 0.54
C ASP A 101 4.45 -14.78 1.50
N LYS A 102 5.13 -13.76 0.96
CA LYS A 102 5.76 -12.73 1.80
C LYS A 102 4.70 -11.95 2.57
N ALA A 103 3.57 -11.64 1.94
CA ALA A 103 2.47 -10.98 2.63
C ALA A 103 1.98 -11.79 3.85
N LEU A 104 1.92 -13.12 3.76
CA LEU A 104 1.55 -14.00 4.88
C LEU A 104 2.61 -13.97 5.99
N GLN A 105 3.91 -14.04 5.65
CA GLN A 105 5.00 -13.97 6.63
C GLN A 105 4.91 -12.72 7.52
N TRP A 106 4.52 -11.57 6.95
CA TRP A 106 4.35 -10.32 7.71
C TRP A 106 3.14 -10.34 8.66
N THR A 107 2.15 -11.20 8.41
CA THR A 107 0.98 -11.35 9.28
C THR A 107 1.10 -12.46 10.32
N GLU A 108 2.04 -13.40 10.12
CA GLU A 108 2.18 -14.59 10.95
C GLU A 108 2.42 -14.29 12.44
N PRO A 109 3.30 -13.33 12.82
CA PRO A 109 3.48 -12.96 14.24
C PRO A 109 2.19 -12.47 14.93
N TYR A 110 1.21 -12.04 14.14
CA TYR A 110 -0.05 -11.47 14.58
C TYR A 110 -1.23 -12.40 14.28
N ALA A 111 -1.00 -13.70 14.07
CA ALA A 111 -2.02 -14.67 13.64
C ALA A 111 -3.27 -14.73 14.53
N ARG A 112 -3.14 -14.40 15.83
CA ARG A 112 -4.24 -14.40 16.80
C ARG A 112 -5.01 -13.07 16.86
N SER A 113 -4.53 -12.04 16.18
CA SER A 113 -5.12 -10.71 16.19
C SER A 113 -6.57 -10.70 15.72
N THR A 114 -7.30 -9.72 16.22
CA THR A 114 -8.64 -9.32 15.79
C THR A 114 -8.62 -7.97 15.04
N TYR A 115 -7.44 -7.41 14.77
CA TYR A 115 -7.31 -6.18 14.01
C TYR A 115 -7.79 -6.39 12.57
N VAL A 116 -8.95 -5.82 12.26
CA VAL A 116 -9.71 -6.03 11.03
C VAL A 116 -8.87 -5.85 9.74
N PRO A 117 -8.08 -4.77 9.57
CA PRO A 117 -7.25 -4.61 8.38
C PRO A 117 -6.21 -5.73 8.19
N LEU A 118 -5.64 -6.26 9.29
CA LEU A 118 -4.72 -7.40 9.20
C LEU A 118 -5.47 -8.67 8.80
N LEU A 119 -6.67 -8.91 9.36
CA LEU A 119 -7.51 -10.04 8.97
C LEU A 119 -7.81 -10.00 7.48
N ASN A 120 -8.21 -8.84 6.95
CA ASN A 120 -8.50 -8.65 5.53
C ASN A 120 -7.26 -8.89 4.66
N SER A 121 -6.13 -8.26 4.99
CA SER A 121 -4.88 -8.45 4.24
C SER A 121 -4.45 -9.92 4.22
N ARG A 122 -4.50 -10.62 5.37
CA ARG A 122 -4.13 -12.03 5.48
C ARG A 122 -5.09 -12.94 4.72
N ALA A 123 -6.39 -12.72 4.87
CA ALA A 123 -7.43 -13.48 4.18
C ALA A 123 -7.24 -13.40 2.67
N ALA A 124 -6.99 -12.19 2.18
CA ALA A 124 -6.80 -11.95 0.77
C ALA A 124 -5.46 -12.50 0.26
N ALA A 125 -4.39 -12.56 1.08
CA ALA A 125 -3.16 -13.25 0.74
C ALA A 125 -3.37 -14.76 0.58
N PHE A 126 -4.17 -15.39 1.46
CA PHE A 126 -4.56 -16.79 1.31
C PHE A 126 -5.36 -17.04 0.03
N ALA A 127 -6.29 -16.14 -0.32
CA ALA A 127 -7.04 -16.25 -1.57
C ALA A 127 -6.11 -16.13 -2.80
N ASP A 128 -5.09 -15.27 -2.75
CA ASP A 128 -4.10 -15.12 -3.84
C ASP A 128 -3.28 -16.40 -4.09
N ILE A 129 -3.11 -17.27 -3.10
CA ILE A 129 -2.43 -18.58 -3.24
C ILE A 129 -3.40 -19.76 -3.37
N GLY A 130 -4.71 -19.52 -3.49
CA GLY A 130 -5.72 -20.56 -3.65
C GLY A 130 -6.15 -21.26 -2.35
N GLU A 131 -5.72 -20.78 -1.18
CA GLU A 131 -6.11 -21.31 0.14
C GLU A 131 -7.46 -20.71 0.58
N TYR A 132 -8.50 -21.04 -0.20
CA TYR A 132 -9.81 -20.42 -0.13
C TYR A 132 -10.56 -20.65 1.19
N LEU A 133 -10.35 -21.80 1.85
CA LEU A 133 -11.00 -22.09 3.14
C LEU A 133 -10.46 -21.18 4.26
N GLN A 134 -9.15 -20.96 4.28
CA GLN A 134 -8.44 -20.07 5.21
C GLN A 134 -8.85 -18.62 4.94
N ALA A 135 -8.92 -18.22 3.66
CA ALA A 135 -9.41 -16.92 3.24
C ALA A 135 -10.85 -16.67 3.75
N LYS A 136 -11.78 -17.60 3.48
CA LYS A 136 -13.17 -17.53 3.93
C LYS A 136 -13.28 -17.41 5.44
N LYS A 137 -12.54 -18.23 6.20
CA LYS A 137 -12.53 -18.20 7.67
C LYS A 137 -12.12 -16.83 8.22
N LEU A 138 -11.05 -16.25 7.66
CA LEU A 138 -10.55 -14.95 8.12
C LEU A 138 -11.46 -13.79 7.70
N ALA A 139 -12.02 -13.83 6.49
CA ALA A 139 -13.04 -12.87 6.04
C ALA A 139 -14.29 -12.91 6.94
N GLY A 140 -14.77 -14.11 7.29
CA GLY A 140 -15.86 -14.29 8.24
C GLY A 140 -15.54 -13.72 9.64
N LYS A 141 -14.33 -13.92 10.14
CA LYS A 141 -13.87 -13.30 11.39
C LYS A 141 -13.86 -11.77 11.28
N SER A 142 -13.41 -11.21 10.16
CA SER A 142 -13.46 -9.77 9.92
C SER A 142 -14.90 -9.23 9.96
N LEU A 143 -15.83 -9.89 9.28
CA LEU A 143 -17.26 -9.52 9.27
C LEU A 143 -17.93 -9.68 10.64
N SER A 144 -17.53 -10.68 11.44
CA SER A 144 -18.05 -10.81 12.80
C SER A 144 -17.69 -9.63 13.72
N ILE A 145 -16.57 -8.95 13.42
CA ILE A 145 -16.09 -7.78 14.17
C ILE A 145 -16.62 -6.48 13.54
N SER A 146 -16.69 -6.43 12.21
CA SER A 146 -17.15 -5.30 11.42
C SER A 146 -18.13 -5.77 10.34
N PRO A 147 -19.43 -5.91 10.66
CA PRO A 147 -20.42 -6.51 9.75
C PRO A 147 -20.64 -5.78 8.42
N GLY A 148 -20.18 -4.53 8.29
CA GLY A 148 -20.27 -3.73 7.06
C GLY A 148 -18.95 -3.57 6.31
N ASN A 149 -17.96 -4.44 6.57
CA ASN A 149 -16.64 -4.34 5.94
C ASN A 149 -16.69 -4.75 4.46
N SER A 150 -16.63 -3.79 3.55
CA SER A 150 -16.69 -4.01 2.10
C SER A 150 -15.56 -4.91 1.60
N ASP A 151 -14.32 -4.70 2.06
CA ASP A 151 -13.17 -5.51 1.62
C ASP A 151 -13.38 -7.00 1.95
N ALA A 152 -14.01 -7.30 3.08
CA ALA A 152 -14.31 -8.67 3.48
C ALA A 152 -15.43 -9.29 2.64
N PHE A 153 -16.43 -8.50 2.23
CA PHE A 153 -17.46 -8.94 1.28
C PHE A 153 -16.87 -9.21 -0.11
N ASP A 154 -16.13 -8.25 -0.66
CA ASP A 154 -15.48 -8.38 -1.97
C ASP A 154 -14.57 -9.61 -2.01
N LEU A 155 -13.87 -9.89 -0.91
CA LEU A 155 -13.04 -11.08 -0.78
C LEU A 155 -13.88 -12.37 -0.78
N LEU A 156 -15.02 -12.40 -0.08
CA LEU A 156 -15.89 -13.57 -0.07
C LEU A 156 -16.51 -13.82 -1.45
N ASP A 157 -16.90 -12.77 -2.17
CA ASP A 157 -17.44 -12.88 -3.54
C ASP A 157 -16.39 -13.46 -4.49
N ARG A 158 -15.14 -13.01 -4.36
CA ARG A 158 -14.01 -13.59 -5.10
C ARG A 158 -13.80 -15.06 -4.75
N VAL A 159 -13.72 -15.39 -3.46
CA VAL A 159 -13.55 -16.78 -2.99
C VAL A 159 -14.69 -17.68 -3.49
N HIS A 160 -15.92 -17.19 -3.49
CA HIS A 160 -17.07 -17.92 -4.00
C HIS A 160 -16.98 -18.19 -5.50
N SER A 161 -16.56 -17.18 -6.28
CA SER A 161 -16.42 -17.28 -7.73
C SER A 161 -15.31 -18.25 -8.13
N GLU A 162 -14.18 -18.25 -7.40
CA GLU A 162 -13.02 -19.10 -7.69
C GLU A 162 -13.14 -20.51 -7.07
N TYR A 163 -13.90 -20.66 -5.99
CA TYR A 163 -14.08 -21.94 -5.29
C TYR A 163 -15.55 -22.16 -4.84
N PRO A 164 -16.46 -22.53 -5.78
CA PRO A 164 -17.89 -22.72 -5.47
C PRO A 164 -18.17 -23.85 -4.48
N GLY A 165 -17.26 -24.83 -4.35
CA GLY A 165 -17.40 -26.01 -3.49
C GLY A 165 -17.44 -25.71 -1.99
N ALA A 166 -16.89 -24.57 -1.54
CA ALA A 166 -16.87 -24.20 -0.11
C ALA A 166 -18.23 -23.83 0.50
N TYR A 167 -19.31 -23.77 -0.29
CA TYR A 167 -20.65 -23.48 0.23
C TYR A 167 -21.33 -24.71 0.84
N TYR A 168 -20.94 -25.92 0.44
CA TYR A 168 -21.62 -27.16 0.86
C TYR A 168 -21.04 -27.81 2.12
N GLU A 169 -19.91 -27.34 2.65
CA GLU A 169 -19.22 -28.02 3.77
C GLU A 169 -19.52 -27.45 5.18
N LEU A 170 -20.47 -26.51 5.35
CA LEU A 170 -20.73 -25.92 6.68
C LEU A 170 -22.20 -25.61 6.99
N PHE A 171 -23.15 -26.38 6.44
CA PHE A 171 -24.50 -26.51 7.01
C PHE A 171 -24.73 -27.95 7.47
#